data_AF-A0A9X9A276-F1
#
_entry.id   AF-A0A9X9A276-F1
#
_cell.length_a   1.000
_cell.length_b   1.000
_cell.length_c   1.000
_cell.angle_alpha   90.00
_cell.angle_beta   90.00
_cell.angle_gamma   90.00
#
_symmetry.space_group_name_H-M   'P 1'
#
loop_
_entity.id
_entity.type
_entity.pdbx_description
1 polymer ?
#
loop_
_entity_poly.entity_id
_entity_poly.type
_entity_poly.pdbx_seq_one_letter_code
_entity_poly.pdbx_strand_id
1 'polypeptide(L)'
;PFNGTDTTTTAILGDVILEDVPDNPFFSTSNINGLIIMVPIAPNVFRFAIVDPKNQTIPVHVAVTEKELIDSIYSITGEHVQIKSSIWLSRFGNATKLANTYQHKRVFLAGDAAHIHFPAGGQGLNIGLQDAFNLGWKLGLATKQKKYESLLESYHFERHAVGKQFFKEVQAQEQLMINFSNAGIELRELFSHLLTYPEVNKDLAERVSGLEVIYSSMHTKEKHPLIGKRCTNLTISSQNKKTYKLFELMQDGKCILLIHSSYKEEIDKMNIDSHTKVVVG
;
A
#
# COMPACT_ATOMS: atom_id res chain seq x y z
N PRO A 1 8.80 -9.59 18.68
CA PRO A 1 8.29 -8.30 19.21
C PRO A 1 7.60 -7.50 18.10
N PHE A 2 6.54 -6.79 18.45
CA PHE A 2 5.79 -5.92 17.53
C PHE A 2 5.93 -4.47 18.01
N ASN A 3 6.98 -3.81 17.51
CA ASN A 3 7.47 -2.55 18.04
C ASN A 3 6.91 -1.38 17.26
N GLY A 4 6.69 -0.25 17.91
CA GLY A 4 6.20 0.97 17.28
C GLY A 4 5.41 1.82 18.28
N THR A 5 4.46 2.60 17.77
CA THR A 5 3.61 3.48 18.56
C THR A 5 2.24 2.84 18.79
N ASP A 6 1.68 3.08 19.98
CA ASP A 6 0.28 2.77 20.27
C ASP A 6 -0.64 3.85 19.71
N THR A 7 -1.94 3.56 19.69
CA THR A 7 -2.95 4.51 19.23
C THR A 7 -2.99 5.74 20.13
N THR A 8 -2.80 6.92 19.52
CA THR A 8 -2.99 8.23 20.17
C THR A 8 -4.19 8.98 19.59
N THR A 9 -4.57 8.64 18.36
CA THR A 9 -5.66 9.26 17.61
C THR A 9 -6.53 8.16 17.01
N THR A 10 -7.84 8.33 17.10
CA THR A 10 -8.83 7.51 16.43
C THR A 10 -9.61 8.31 15.40
N ALA A 11 -10.15 7.55 14.44
CA ALA A 11 -10.93 8.04 13.33
C ALA A 11 -12.16 7.15 13.14
N ILE A 12 -13.18 7.71 12.50
CA ILE A 12 -14.44 7.05 12.18
C ILE A 12 -14.43 6.66 10.71
N LEU A 13 -14.86 5.45 10.40
CA LEU A 13 -15.18 5.01 9.05
C LEU A 13 -16.54 4.32 9.07
N GLY A 14 -17.41 4.65 8.12
CA GLY A 14 -18.70 3.99 8.04
C GLY A 14 -19.40 4.21 6.73
N ASP A 15 -20.30 3.29 6.40
CA ASP A 15 -21.17 3.38 5.23
C ASP A 15 -22.61 3.59 5.71
N VAL A 16 -23.24 4.66 5.20
CA VAL A 16 -24.58 5.06 5.59
C VAL A 16 -25.45 5.31 4.36
N ILE A 17 -26.76 5.18 4.54
CA ILE A 17 -27.77 5.56 3.56
C ILE A 17 -28.26 6.96 3.94
N LEU A 18 -28.08 7.93 3.06
CA LEU A 18 -28.62 9.28 3.26
C LEU A 18 -30.08 9.36 2.79
N GLU A 19 -30.89 10.15 3.48
CA GLU A 19 -32.26 10.47 3.03
C GLU A 19 -32.22 11.42 1.83
N ASP A 20 -31.44 12.50 1.95
CA ASP A 20 -31.22 13.49 0.90
C ASP A 20 -29.84 13.30 0.27
N VAL A 21 -29.82 13.04 -1.04
CA VAL A 21 -28.57 12.91 -1.79
C VAL A 21 -28.01 14.30 -2.11
N PRO A 22 -26.77 14.61 -1.70
CA PRO A 22 -26.15 15.89 -2.04
C PRO A 22 -25.95 16.04 -3.55
N ASP A 23 -26.10 17.27 -4.06
CA ASP A 23 -25.85 17.59 -5.49
C ASP A 23 -24.42 17.23 -5.92
N ASN A 24 -23.45 17.40 -5.01
CA ASN A 24 -22.08 16.92 -5.20
C ASN A 24 -21.84 15.68 -4.33
N PRO A 25 -21.88 14.47 -4.92
CA PRO A 25 -21.88 13.24 -4.14
C PRO A 25 -20.49 12.90 -3.58
N PHE A 26 -19.42 13.53 -4.08
CA PHE A 26 -18.07 13.45 -3.51
C PHE A 26 -17.74 14.76 -2.78
N PHE A 27 -17.28 14.64 -1.54
CA PHE A 27 -16.91 15.80 -0.74
C PHE A 27 -15.69 15.47 0.13
N SER A 28 -14.75 16.40 0.23
CA SER A 28 -13.59 16.28 1.11
C SER A 28 -13.23 17.67 1.62
N THR A 29 -13.10 17.82 2.94
CA THR A 29 -12.60 19.06 3.55
C THR A 29 -11.74 18.76 4.77
N SER A 30 -10.81 19.68 5.04
CA SER A 30 -9.91 19.63 6.18
C SER A 30 -9.79 21.05 6.74
N ASN A 31 -10.08 21.25 8.02
CA ASN A 31 -9.93 22.52 8.71
C ASN A 31 -9.58 22.28 10.19
N ILE A 32 -9.52 23.32 11.00
CA ILE A 32 -9.18 23.21 12.43
C ILE A 32 -10.15 22.32 13.23
N ASN A 33 -11.37 22.13 12.73
CA ASN A 33 -12.38 21.29 13.36
C ASN A 33 -12.29 19.83 12.94
N GLY A 34 -11.45 19.47 11.96
CA GLY A 34 -11.23 18.08 11.57
C GLY A 34 -11.07 17.84 10.07
N LEU A 35 -11.01 16.56 9.72
CA LEU A 35 -10.94 16.05 8.36
C LEU A 35 -12.19 15.20 8.11
N ILE A 36 -12.83 15.38 6.96
CA ILE A 36 -13.93 14.54 6.49
C ILE A 36 -13.75 14.24 5.00
N ILE A 37 -13.99 12.99 4.64
CA ILE A 37 -14.13 12.53 3.26
C ILE A 37 -15.45 11.78 3.17
N MET A 38 -16.29 12.17 2.20
CA MET A 38 -17.54 11.53 1.83
C MET A 38 -17.44 11.04 0.39
N VAL A 39 -17.65 9.75 0.16
CA VAL A 39 -17.55 9.12 -1.16
C VAL A 39 -18.83 8.33 -1.46
N PRO A 40 -19.45 8.49 -2.64
CA PRO A 40 -20.57 7.65 -3.04
C PRO A 40 -20.03 6.28 -3.47
N ILE A 41 -20.55 5.20 -2.89
CA ILE A 41 -20.10 3.82 -3.21
C ILE A 41 -21.18 2.97 -3.90
N ALA A 42 -22.44 3.38 -3.79
CA ALA A 42 -23.58 2.84 -4.51
C ALA A 42 -24.70 3.91 -4.51
N PRO A 43 -25.81 3.75 -5.27
CA PRO A 43 -26.94 4.68 -5.20
C PRO A 43 -27.40 4.89 -3.75
N ASN A 44 -27.39 6.14 -3.30
CA ASN A 44 -27.74 6.60 -1.94
C ASN A 44 -26.86 6.07 -0.80
N VAL A 45 -25.78 5.32 -1.09
CA VAL A 45 -24.85 4.80 -0.08
C VAL A 45 -23.56 5.60 -0.11
N PHE A 46 -23.23 6.21 1.03
CA PHE A 46 -22.07 7.07 1.19
C PHE A 46 -21.13 6.53 2.26
N ARG A 47 -19.84 6.48 1.92
CA ARG A 47 -18.75 6.20 2.85
C ARG A 47 -18.24 7.49 3.45
N PHE A 48 -18.28 7.58 4.77
CA PHE A 48 -17.67 8.66 5.54
C PHE A 48 -16.39 8.18 6.19
N ALA A 49 -15.29 8.92 5.99
CA ALA A 49 -14.06 8.80 6.75
C ALA A 49 -13.81 10.13 7.48
N ILE A 50 -13.79 10.11 8.81
CA ILE A 50 -13.75 11.31 9.64
C ILE A 50 -12.65 11.22 10.68
N VAL A 51 -11.90 12.29 10.84
CA VAL A 51 -11.04 12.51 12.01
C VAL A 51 -11.53 13.76 12.71
N ASP A 52 -12.19 13.57 13.84
CA ASP A 52 -12.72 14.63 14.69
C ASP A 52 -11.75 14.88 15.87
N PRO A 53 -11.07 16.04 15.92
CA PRO A 53 -10.11 16.36 16.97
C PRO A 53 -10.72 16.35 18.38
N LYS A 54 -12.04 16.55 18.52
CA LYS A 54 -12.75 16.54 19.81
C LYS A 54 -12.93 15.11 20.34
N ASN A 55 -13.13 14.15 19.43
CA ASN A 55 -13.47 12.77 19.76
C ASN A 55 -12.34 11.77 19.44
N GLN A 56 -11.19 12.24 18.95
CA GLN A 56 -10.08 11.39 18.53
C GLN A 56 -9.44 10.55 19.64
N THR A 57 -9.65 10.88 20.92
CA THR A 57 -9.11 10.12 22.06
C THR A 57 -10.05 9.00 22.53
N ILE A 58 -11.27 8.90 21.96
CA ILE A 58 -12.18 7.80 22.27
C ILE A 58 -11.54 6.47 21.83
N PRO A 59 -11.44 5.45 22.70
CA PRO A 59 -10.75 4.21 22.36
C PRO A 59 -11.41 3.41 21.23
N VAL A 60 -10.59 2.70 20.43
CA VAL A 60 -11.00 1.88 19.26
C VAL A 60 -12.11 0.87 19.58
N HIS A 61 -12.16 0.33 20.80
CA HIS A 61 -13.17 -0.67 21.19
C HIS A 61 -14.54 -0.07 21.52
N VAL A 62 -14.65 1.26 21.62
CA VAL A 62 -15.92 1.96 21.84
C VAL A 62 -16.59 2.12 20.48
N ALA A 63 -17.78 1.52 20.34
CA ALA A 63 -18.57 1.57 19.12
C ALA A 63 -18.95 3.02 18.76
N VAL A 64 -18.87 3.34 17.47
CA VAL A 64 -19.33 4.62 16.93
C VAL A 64 -20.85 4.62 16.88
N THR A 65 -21.46 5.73 17.28
CA THR A 65 -22.92 5.92 17.18
C THR A 65 -23.27 6.80 16.00
N GLU A 66 -24.49 6.67 15.47
CA GLU A 66 -25.00 7.57 14.41
C GLU A 66 -24.99 9.04 14.85
N LYS A 67 -25.35 9.29 16.11
CA LYS A 67 -25.31 10.64 16.68
C LYS A 67 -23.90 11.22 16.63
N GLU A 68 -22.89 10.44 17.04
CA GLU A 68 -21.50 10.88 16.97
C GLU A 68 -21.08 11.21 15.53
N LEU A 69 -21.43 10.36 14.56
CA LEU A 69 -21.13 10.62 13.16
C LEU A 69 -21.76 11.95 12.68
N ILE A 70 -23.05 12.17 12.99
CA ILE A 70 -23.77 13.40 12.61
C ILE A 70 -23.16 14.63 13.28
N ASP A 71 -22.88 14.55 14.59
CA ASP A 71 -22.27 15.64 15.36
C ASP A 71 -20.88 16.00 14.82
N SER A 72 -20.06 15.01 14.45
CA SER A 72 -18.75 15.23 13.83
C SER A 72 -18.86 15.84 12.43
N ILE A 73 -19.80 15.38 11.60
CA ILE A 73 -20.07 15.98 10.27
C ILE A 73 -20.39 17.46 10.45
N TYR A 74 -21.38 17.78 11.30
CA TYR A 74 -21.80 19.16 11.54
C TYR A 74 -20.66 20.02 12.10
N SER A 75 -19.88 19.51 13.05
CA SER A 75 -18.76 20.27 13.62
C SER A 75 -17.67 20.61 12.60
N ILE A 76 -17.48 19.78 11.56
CA ILE A 76 -16.43 19.98 10.55
C ILE A 76 -16.93 20.82 9.38
N THR A 77 -18.17 20.58 8.92
CA THR A 77 -18.71 21.15 7.69
C THR A 77 -19.69 22.30 7.92
N GLY A 78 -20.35 22.33 9.08
CA GLY A 78 -21.52 23.19 9.34
C GLY A 78 -22.82 22.68 8.72
N GLU A 79 -22.79 21.55 8.00
CA GLU A 79 -23.93 20.99 7.29
C GLU A 79 -24.65 19.94 8.14
N HIS A 80 -25.99 19.95 8.08
CA HIS A 80 -26.80 18.90 8.66
C HIS A 80 -27.04 17.80 7.62
N VAL A 81 -26.85 16.55 8.02
CA VAL A 81 -27.17 15.38 7.20
C VAL A 81 -28.29 14.57 7.83
N GLN A 82 -29.17 14.02 7.01
CA GLN A 82 -30.20 13.08 7.42
C GLN A 82 -29.77 11.67 7.02
N ILE A 83 -29.48 10.85 8.03
CA ILE A 83 -29.12 9.45 7.84
C ILE A 83 -30.40 8.62 7.96
N LYS A 84 -30.75 7.92 6.89
CA LYS A 84 -31.86 6.96 6.87
C LYS A 84 -31.55 5.72 7.70
N SER A 85 -30.32 5.21 7.54
CA SER A 85 -29.80 4.07 8.29
C SER A 85 -28.30 3.89 8.08
N SER A 86 -27.58 3.46 9.12
CA SER A 86 -26.20 2.98 8.98
C SER A 86 -26.13 1.52 8.54
N ILE A 87 -25.27 1.22 7.56
CA ILE A 87 -24.94 -0.15 7.19
C ILE A 87 -23.90 -0.70 8.17
N TRP A 88 -22.86 0.09 8.44
CA TRP A 88 -21.87 -0.19 9.49
C TRP A 88 -21.13 1.10 9.87
N LEU A 89 -20.69 1.17 11.13
CA LEU A 89 -19.82 2.21 11.65
C LEU A 89 -18.68 1.54 12.42
N SER A 90 -17.46 2.04 12.24
CA SER A 90 -16.27 1.54 12.92
C SER A 90 -15.36 2.67 13.36
N ARG A 91 -14.62 2.40 14.42
CA ARG A 91 -13.51 3.22 14.87
C ARG A 91 -12.21 2.50 14.60
N PHE A 92 -11.21 3.23 14.12
CA PHE A 92 -9.85 2.72 13.95
C PHE A 92 -8.83 3.71 14.51
N GLY A 93 -7.66 3.19 14.87
CA GLY A 93 -6.57 3.98 15.46
C GLY A 93 -5.41 4.22 14.49
N ASN A 94 -4.48 5.08 14.89
CA ASN A 94 -3.22 5.35 14.22
C ASN A 94 -2.02 4.54 14.74
N ALA A 95 -2.27 3.42 15.44
CA ALA A 95 -1.17 2.58 15.91
C ALA A 95 -0.30 2.15 14.73
N THR A 96 1.00 2.41 14.82
CA THR A 96 1.95 2.06 13.77
C THR A 96 2.99 1.12 14.36
N LYS A 97 2.96 -0.15 13.96
CA LYS A 97 3.86 -1.19 14.50
C LYS A 97 4.44 -2.06 13.39
N LEU A 98 5.65 -2.56 13.63
CA LEU A 98 6.41 -3.40 12.73
C LEU A 98 6.98 -4.60 13.49
N ALA A 99 6.85 -5.80 12.92
CA ALA A 99 7.43 -7.01 13.49
C ALA A 99 8.95 -6.99 13.31
N ASN A 100 9.70 -7.19 14.39
CA ASN A 100 11.18 -7.18 14.35
C ASN A 100 11.76 -8.23 13.40
N THR A 101 11.07 -9.34 13.20
CA THR A 101 11.43 -10.36 12.23
C THR A 101 10.17 -10.83 11.50
N TYR A 102 10.30 -11.03 10.19
CA TYR A 102 9.24 -11.57 9.33
C TYR A 102 9.32 -13.09 9.20
N GLN A 103 10.42 -13.67 9.70
CA GLN A 103 10.67 -15.10 9.65
C GLN A 103 11.25 -15.58 10.98
N HIS A 104 10.74 -16.71 11.46
CA HIS A 104 11.37 -17.47 12.52
C HIS A 104 11.30 -18.95 12.17
N LYS A 105 12.44 -19.52 11.75
CA LYS A 105 12.52 -20.90 11.25
C LYS A 105 11.52 -21.10 10.08
N ARG A 106 10.49 -21.93 10.30
CA ARG A 106 9.44 -22.27 9.32
C ARG A 106 8.16 -21.45 9.48
N VAL A 107 8.17 -20.42 10.34
CA VAL A 107 7.04 -19.52 10.56
C VAL A 107 7.35 -18.18 9.90
N PHE A 108 6.38 -17.65 9.14
CA PHE A 108 6.49 -16.40 8.41
C PHE A 108 5.31 -15.48 8.77
N LEU A 109 5.55 -14.17 8.76
CA LEU A 109 4.54 -13.13 8.97
C LEU A 109 4.44 -12.29 7.70
N ALA A 110 3.22 -11.99 7.25
CA ALA A 110 2.92 -11.14 6.09
C ALA A 110 1.68 -10.27 6.36
N GLY A 111 1.58 -9.11 5.69
CA GLY A 111 0.46 -8.19 5.88
C GLY A 111 0.35 -7.67 7.31
N ASP A 112 -0.88 -7.49 7.82
CA ASP A 112 -1.15 -6.90 9.14
C ASP A 112 -0.51 -7.63 10.32
N ALA A 113 -0.21 -8.92 10.17
CA ALA A 113 0.55 -9.68 11.17
C ALA A 113 2.02 -9.24 11.28
N ALA A 114 2.57 -8.65 10.22
CA ALA A 114 3.93 -8.14 10.13
C ALA A 114 4.00 -6.61 10.32
N HIS A 115 2.97 -5.86 9.93
CA HIS A 115 2.96 -4.40 10.02
C HIS A 115 1.54 -3.84 10.09
N ILE A 116 1.30 -2.90 11.00
CA ILE A 116 0.06 -2.10 11.05
C ILE A 116 0.43 -0.62 11.02
N HIS A 117 -0.48 0.21 10.51
CA HIS A 117 -0.25 1.65 10.36
C HIS A 117 -1.57 2.40 10.19
N PHE A 118 -1.53 3.73 10.33
CA PHE A 118 -2.67 4.57 9.99
C PHE A 118 -3.02 4.40 8.48
N PRO A 119 -4.30 4.18 8.10
CA PRO A 119 -4.70 3.83 6.74
C PRO A 119 -4.68 5.02 5.75
N ALA A 120 -3.63 5.85 5.80
CA ALA A 120 -3.38 6.90 4.82
C ALA A 120 -3.06 6.29 3.43
N GLY A 121 -3.70 6.83 2.39
CA GLY A 121 -3.41 6.50 0.99
C GLY A 121 -3.78 5.09 0.53
N GLY A 122 -4.50 4.28 1.33
CA GLY A 122 -4.94 2.93 0.93
C GLY A 122 -3.80 1.91 0.77
N GLN A 123 -2.68 2.11 1.44
CA GLN A 123 -1.44 1.35 1.19
C GLN A 123 -1.38 0.00 1.92
N GLY A 124 -2.12 -0.20 3.00
CA GLY A 124 -1.97 -1.39 3.86
C GLY A 124 -2.23 -2.71 3.14
N LEU A 125 -3.37 -2.83 2.46
CA LEU A 125 -3.68 -4.03 1.66
C LEU A 125 -2.63 -4.25 0.57
N ASN A 126 -2.20 -3.18 -0.11
CA ASN A 126 -1.22 -3.27 -1.20
C ASN A 126 0.12 -3.84 -0.71
N ILE A 127 0.58 -3.44 0.47
CA ILE A 127 1.85 -3.93 1.04
C ILE A 127 1.71 -5.39 1.46
N GLY A 128 0.60 -5.76 2.10
CA GLY A 128 0.33 -7.15 2.46
C GLY A 128 0.26 -8.08 1.24
N LEU A 129 -0.38 -7.64 0.15
CA LEU A 129 -0.39 -8.38 -1.12
C LEU A 129 1.01 -8.51 -1.71
N GLN A 130 1.83 -7.46 -1.65
CA GLN A 130 3.22 -7.52 -2.10
C GLN A 130 4.10 -8.43 -1.24
N ASP A 131 3.85 -8.51 0.07
CA ASP A 131 4.52 -9.48 0.94
C ASP A 131 4.16 -10.91 0.54
N ALA A 132 2.87 -11.19 0.35
CA ALA A 132 2.39 -12.49 -0.09
C ALA A 132 2.96 -12.86 -1.48
N PHE A 133 2.99 -11.90 -2.41
CA PHE A 133 3.56 -12.09 -3.74
C PHE A 133 5.07 -12.38 -3.67
N ASN A 134 5.80 -11.71 -2.77
CA ASN A 134 7.23 -11.96 -2.56
C ASN A 134 7.50 -13.35 -1.95
N LEU A 135 6.73 -13.74 -0.93
CA LEU A 135 6.94 -14.99 -0.20
C LEU A 135 6.44 -16.22 -0.98
N GLY A 136 5.31 -16.09 -1.69
CA GLY A 136 4.59 -17.23 -2.27
C GLY A 136 5.41 -18.09 -3.21
N TRP A 137 6.13 -17.48 -4.16
CA TRP A 137 6.97 -18.23 -5.09
C TRP A 137 8.19 -18.86 -4.41
N LYS A 138 8.81 -18.16 -3.45
CA LYS A 138 9.96 -18.67 -2.67
C LYS A 138 9.56 -19.91 -1.87
N LEU A 139 8.41 -19.84 -1.20
CA LEU A 139 7.86 -20.95 -0.42
C LEU A 139 7.45 -22.12 -1.33
N GLY A 140 6.81 -21.82 -2.47
CA GLY A 140 6.44 -22.83 -3.46
C GLY A 140 7.64 -23.57 -4.06
N LEU A 141 8.78 -22.89 -4.23
CA LEU A 141 10.02 -23.52 -4.69
C LEU A 141 10.74 -24.32 -3.60
N ALA A 142 10.91 -23.73 -2.42
CA ALA A 142 11.61 -24.36 -1.30
C ALA A 142 10.92 -25.65 -0.84
N THR A 143 9.59 -25.72 -0.94
CA THR A 143 8.81 -26.94 -0.63
C THR A 143 9.00 -28.04 -1.67
N LYS A 144 9.28 -27.70 -2.94
CA LYS A 144 9.47 -28.67 -4.02
C LYS A 144 10.91 -29.17 -4.13
N GLN A 145 11.89 -28.28 -3.93
CA GLN A 145 13.31 -28.63 -4.05
C GLN A 145 14.14 -27.91 -2.98
N LYS A 146 14.91 -28.69 -2.23
CA LYS A 146 15.76 -28.19 -1.13
C LYS A 146 16.78 -27.13 -1.58
N LYS A 147 17.22 -27.17 -2.85
CA LYS A 147 18.19 -26.21 -3.39
C LYS A 147 17.71 -24.74 -3.35
N TYR A 148 16.41 -24.51 -3.18
CA TYR A 148 15.82 -23.17 -3.09
C TYR A 148 15.54 -22.70 -1.65
N GLU A 149 15.88 -23.49 -0.61
CA GLU A 149 15.57 -23.15 0.78
C GLU A 149 16.23 -21.83 1.21
N SER A 150 17.41 -21.51 0.68
CA SER A 150 18.12 -20.24 0.94
C SER A 150 17.38 -19.00 0.43
N LEU A 151 16.47 -19.13 -0.57
CA LEU A 151 15.68 -18.01 -1.05
C LEU A 151 14.74 -17.45 0.02
N LEU A 152 14.32 -18.29 0.98
CA LEU A 152 13.42 -17.88 2.05
C LEU A 152 14.05 -16.84 2.98
N GLU A 153 15.38 -16.88 3.16
CA GLU A 153 16.09 -15.91 3.98
C GLU A 153 15.93 -14.49 3.42
N SER A 154 15.86 -14.35 2.08
CA SER A 154 15.74 -13.05 1.45
C SER A 154 14.39 -12.38 1.68
N TYR A 155 13.34 -13.13 2.03
CA TYR A 155 12.02 -12.56 2.31
C TYR A 155 12.07 -11.50 3.41
N HIS A 156 12.73 -11.81 4.53
CA HIS A 156 12.87 -10.84 5.62
C HIS A 156 13.66 -9.61 5.17
N PHE A 157 14.85 -9.81 4.58
CA PHE A 157 15.72 -8.69 4.19
C PHE A 157 15.05 -7.76 3.18
N GLU A 158 14.33 -8.32 2.21
CA GLU A 158 13.62 -7.55 1.19
C GLU A 158 12.40 -6.82 1.76
N ARG A 159 11.50 -7.52 2.46
CA ARG A 159 10.19 -6.97 2.83
C ARG A 159 10.18 -6.19 4.14
N HIS A 160 11.05 -6.53 5.09
CA HIS A 160 11.19 -5.76 6.32
C HIS A 160 11.86 -4.40 6.06
N ALA A 161 12.79 -4.30 5.09
CA ALA A 161 13.37 -3.03 4.68
C ALA A 161 12.30 -2.09 4.07
N VAL A 162 11.42 -2.63 3.22
CA VAL A 162 10.26 -1.91 2.68
C VAL A 162 9.33 -1.46 3.81
N GLY A 163 8.98 -2.35 4.74
CA GLY A 163 8.14 -2.01 5.90
C GLY A 163 8.73 -0.88 6.75
N LYS A 164 10.05 -0.87 6.99
CA LYS A 164 10.73 0.21 7.71
C LYS A 164 10.69 1.56 7.01
N GLN A 165 10.87 1.57 5.68
CA GLN A 165 10.82 2.81 4.91
C GLN A 165 9.39 3.38 4.93
N PHE A 166 8.43 2.51 4.64
CA PHE A 166 7.01 2.83 4.66
C PHE A 166 6.53 3.36 6.02
N PHE A 167 7.02 2.79 7.12
CA PHE A 167 6.72 3.23 8.49
C PHE A 167 7.02 4.74 8.72
N LYS A 168 8.09 5.26 8.11
CA LYS A 168 8.44 6.68 8.21
C LYS A 168 7.53 7.56 7.36
N GLU A 169 7.19 7.07 6.17
CA GLU A 169 6.36 7.79 5.20
C GLU A 169 4.92 7.92 5.70
N VAL A 170 4.35 6.86 6.28
CA VAL A 170 2.99 6.92 6.84
C VAL A 170 2.90 7.90 8.00
N GLN A 171 3.90 7.96 8.89
CA GLN A 171 3.89 8.94 9.97
C GLN A 171 3.93 10.38 9.45
N ALA A 172 4.69 10.65 8.38
CA ALA A 172 4.68 11.97 7.76
C ALA A 172 3.32 12.29 7.14
N GLN A 173 2.71 11.35 6.42
CA GLN A 173 1.38 11.49 5.84
C GLN A 173 0.31 11.71 6.92
N GLU A 174 0.37 10.93 8.00
CA GLU A 174 -0.50 11.07 9.16
C GLU A 174 -0.42 12.50 9.71
N GLN A 175 0.78 13.02 9.99
CA GLN A 175 0.91 14.39 10.50
C GLN A 175 0.36 15.45 9.53
N LEU A 176 0.51 15.27 8.21
CA LEU A 176 -0.09 16.17 7.21
C LEU A 176 -1.63 16.06 7.15
N MET A 177 -2.19 14.92 7.56
CA MET A 177 -3.63 14.67 7.50
C MET A 177 -4.37 15.04 8.79
N ILE A 178 -3.75 14.81 9.95
CA ILE A 178 -4.45 14.84 11.25
C ILE A 178 -3.83 15.80 12.27
N ASN A 179 -2.86 16.64 11.86
CA ASN A 179 -2.41 17.77 12.69
C ASN A 179 -3.29 19.00 12.41
N PHE A 180 -4.32 19.18 13.22
CA PHE A 180 -5.29 20.27 13.08
C PHE A 180 -4.87 21.58 13.75
N SER A 181 -3.63 21.70 14.23
CA SER A 181 -3.10 22.99 14.70
C SER A 181 -2.97 23.98 13.55
N ASN A 182 -2.97 25.29 13.84
CA ASN A 182 -2.72 26.31 12.82
C ASN A 182 -1.42 26.04 12.05
N ALA A 183 -0.34 25.67 12.75
CA ALA A 183 0.93 25.32 12.13
C ALA A 183 0.84 24.06 11.24
N GLY A 184 0.02 23.07 11.64
CA GLY A 184 -0.23 21.87 10.84
C GLY A 184 -0.99 22.18 9.54
N ILE A 185 -1.99 23.07 9.61
CA ILE A 185 -2.74 23.53 8.42
C ILE A 185 -1.81 24.28 7.46
N GLU A 186 -1.01 25.23 7.96
CA GLU A 186 -0.04 25.97 7.12
C GLU A 186 1.00 25.04 6.48
N LEU A 187 1.47 24.03 7.21
CA LEU A 187 2.38 23.02 6.68
C LEU A 187 1.72 22.22 5.55
N ARG A 188 0.46 21.84 5.71
CA ARG A 188 -0.30 21.15 4.67
C ARG A 188 -0.49 22.02 3.44
N GLU A 189 -0.79 23.31 3.59
CA GLU A 189 -0.90 24.25 2.46
C GLU A 189 0.41 24.39 1.68
N LEU A 190 1.53 24.47 2.39
CA LEU A 190 2.86 24.43 1.76
C LEU A 190 3.06 23.13 0.96
N PHE A 191 2.74 21.97 1.53
CA PHE A 191 2.84 20.69 0.82
C PHE A 191 1.88 20.60 -0.38
N SER A 192 0.66 21.11 -0.26
CA SER A 192 -0.30 21.23 -1.36
C SER A 192 0.26 22.06 -2.52
N HIS A 193 0.95 23.17 -2.21
CA HIS A 193 1.64 23.96 -3.23
C HIS A 193 2.80 23.18 -3.87
N LEU A 194 3.62 22.48 -3.08
CA LEU A 194 4.70 21.65 -3.61
C LEU A 194 4.20 20.54 -4.54
N LEU A 195 3.02 19.98 -4.27
CA LEU A 195 2.39 18.95 -5.11
C LEU A 195 1.94 19.46 -6.48
N THR A 196 1.96 20.78 -6.73
CA THR A 196 1.74 21.37 -8.06
C THR A 196 2.93 21.21 -8.99
N TYR A 197 4.13 20.95 -8.45
CA TYR A 197 5.33 20.64 -9.25
C TYR A 197 5.28 19.19 -9.74
N PRO A 198 5.29 18.93 -11.07
CA PRO A 198 5.11 17.59 -11.63
C PRO A 198 6.14 16.56 -11.15
N GLU A 199 7.40 16.97 -10.97
CA GLU A 199 8.47 16.11 -10.50
C GLU A 199 8.29 15.66 -9.05
N VAL A 200 7.83 16.56 -8.18
CA VAL A 200 7.53 16.26 -6.78
C VAL A 200 6.31 15.35 -6.69
N ASN A 201 5.27 15.69 -7.46
CA ASN A 201 4.05 14.89 -7.54
C ASN A 201 4.36 13.46 -8.00
N LYS A 202 5.18 13.31 -9.04
CA LYS A 202 5.58 12.01 -9.58
C LYS A 202 6.38 11.18 -8.58
N ASP A 203 7.40 11.75 -7.92
CA ASP A 203 8.20 11.04 -6.91
C ASP A 203 7.32 10.52 -5.77
N LEU A 204 6.42 11.36 -5.24
CA LEU A 204 5.51 10.96 -4.18
C LEU A 204 4.48 9.91 -4.65
N ALA A 205 3.97 10.02 -5.89
CA ALA A 205 3.06 9.03 -6.45
C ALA A 205 3.72 7.66 -6.65
N GLU A 206 4.98 7.64 -7.09
CA GLU A 206 5.77 6.41 -7.25
C GLU A 206 6.01 5.70 -5.90
N ARG A 207 6.33 6.48 -4.85
CA ARG A 207 6.42 6.01 -3.45
C ARG A 207 5.12 5.40 -2.94
N VAL A 208 4.04 6.18 -2.96
CA VAL A 208 2.73 5.78 -2.42
C VAL A 208 2.15 4.56 -3.14
N SER A 209 2.39 4.43 -4.44
CA SER A 209 1.95 3.26 -5.21
C SER A 209 2.81 2.00 -4.97
N GLY A 210 3.99 2.13 -4.35
CA GLY A 210 4.95 1.04 -4.17
C GLY A 210 5.61 0.55 -5.47
N LEU A 211 5.49 1.34 -6.55
CA LEU A 211 6.05 0.99 -7.85
C LEU A 211 7.58 1.14 -7.90
N GLU A 212 8.13 2.06 -7.11
CA GLU A 212 9.57 2.28 -7.02
C GLU A 212 10.31 1.34 -6.05
N VAL A 213 9.64 0.34 -5.46
CA VAL A 213 10.32 -0.62 -4.57
C VAL A 213 11.46 -1.33 -5.31
N ILE A 214 12.67 -1.22 -4.76
CA ILE A 214 13.90 -1.86 -5.26
C ILE A 214 14.46 -2.79 -4.20
N TYR A 215 14.77 -4.03 -4.59
CA TYR A 215 15.45 -4.99 -3.71
C TYR A 215 16.96 -4.97 -3.92
N SER A 216 17.71 -4.86 -2.83
CA SER A 216 19.16 -5.09 -2.86
C SER A 216 19.44 -6.58 -3.01
N SER A 217 20.37 -6.95 -3.89
CA SER A 217 20.80 -8.34 -4.01
C SER A 217 21.61 -8.77 -2.79
N MET A 218 21.27 -9.93 -2.21
CA MET A 218 22.06 -10.55 -1.15
C MET A 218 23.30 -11.30 -1.67
N HIS A 219 23.33 -11.64 -2.97
CA HIS A 219 24.27 -12.64 -3.50
C HIS A 219 25.16 -12.13 -4.63
N THR A 220 24.90 -10.94 -5.21
CA THR A 220 25.76 -10.37 -6.25
C THR A 220 26.26 -8.97 -5.88
N LYS A 221 27.51 -8.69 -6.27
CA LYS A 221 28.13 -7.34 -6.22
C LYS A 221 27.97 -6.57 -7.54
N GLU A 222 27.32 -7.17 -8.52
CA GLU A 222 27.09 -6.58 -9.83
C GLU A 222 26.29 -5.28 -9.72
N LYS A 223 26.65 -4.30 -10.55
CA LYS A 223 26.08 -2.96 -10.54
C LYS A 223 25.48 -2.65 -11.91
N HIS A 224 24.26 -3.10 -12.14
CA HIS A 224 23.46 -2.69 -13.29
C HIS A 224 22.24 -1.87 -12.80
N PRO A 225 21.89 -0.73 -13.45
CA PRO A 225 20.85 0.19 -12.96
C PRO A 225 19.44 -0.41 -12.80
N LEU A 226 19.19 -1.57 -13.42
CA LEU A 226 17.90 -2.27 -13.36
C LEU A 226 17.86 -3.42 -12.34
N ILE A 227 18.99 -3.78 -11.71
CA ILE A 227 19.00 -4.84 -10.69
C ILE A 227 18.08 -4.46 -9.53
N GLY A 228 17.25 -5.41 -9.11
CA GLY A 228 16.32 -5.23 -7.99
C GLY A 228 15.04 -4.47 -8.33
N LYS A 229 14.97 -3.83 -9.50
CA LYS A 229 13.77 -3.11 -9.96
C LYS A 229 12.74 -4.08 -10.52
N ARG A 230 11.46 -3.75 -10.34
CA ARG A 230 10.36 -4.45 -11.00
C ARG A 230 10.41 -4.19 -12.50
N CYS A 231 10.24 -5.24 -13.30
CA CYS A 231 10.05 -5.10 -14.75
C CYS A 231 8.62 -4.60 -15.04
N THR A 232 8.47 -3.67 -15.97
CA THR A 232 7.16 -3.22 -16.45
C THR A 232 6.55 -4.25 -17.40
N ASN A 233 5.28 -4.08 -17.80
CA ASN A 233 4.63 -5.00 -18.73
C ASN A 233 5.15 -4.80 -20.17
N LEU A 234 6.37 -5.26 -20.42
CA LEU A 234 7.07 -5.11 -21.69
C LEU A 234 6.30 -5.79 -22.82
N THR A 235 6.36 -5.18 -24.00
CA THR A 235 5.91 -5.77 -25.26
C THR A 235 7.12 -6.43 -25.92
N ILE A 236 7.10 -7.75 -26.04
CA ILE A 236 8.22 -8.54 -26.57
C ILE A 236 7.87 -9.01 -27.98
N SER A 237 8.73 -8.71 -28.95
CA SER A 237 8.50 -9.02 -30.37
C SER A 237 9.41 -10.16 -30.80
N SER A 238 8.85 -11.34 -30.94
CA SER A 238 9.61 -12.51 -31.40
C SER A 238 9.98 -12.41 -32.89
N GLN A 239 11.03 -13.13 -33.30
CA GLN A 239 11.50 -13.21 -34.70
C GLN A 239 10.39 -13.60 -35.69
N ASN A 240 9.38 -14.37 -35.23
CA ASN A 240 8.25 -14.79 -36.06
C ASN A 240 7.12 -13.74 -36.11
N LYS A 241 7.40 -12.47 -35.77
CA LYS A 241 6.43 -11.36 -35.66
C LYS A 241 5.27 -11.59 -34.68
N LYS A 242 5.41 -12.56 -33.77
CA LYS A 242 4.48 -12.73 -32.65
C LYS A 242 4.86 -11.78 -31.52
N THR A 243 3.85 -11.11 -30.98
CA THR A 243 4.02 -10.17 -29.87
C THR A 243 3.44 -10.76 -28.60
N TYR A 244 4.15 -10.62 -27.49
CA TYR A 244 3.72 -11.09 -26.18
C TYR A 244 3.82 -9.96 -25.15
N LYS A 245 2.92 -9.97 -24.15
CA LYS A 245 3.09 -9.14 -22.96
C LYS A 245 3.82 -9.92 -21.88
N LEU A 246 4.82 -9.31 -21.24
CA LEU A 246 5.62 -9.98 -20.21
C LEU A 246 4.74 -10.56 -19.09
N PHE A 247 3.73 -9.83 -18.63
CA PHE A 247 2.87 -10.30 -17.53
C PHE A 247 2.01 -11.51 -17.90
N GLU A 248 1.65 -11.69 -19.18
CA GLU A 248 0.96 -12.89 -19.66
C GLU A 248 1.87 -14.12 -19.58
N LEU A 249 3.16 -13.94 -19.88
CA LEU A 249 4.16 -15.01 -19.81
C LEU A 249 4.48 -15.44 -18.38
N MET A 250 4.17 -14.62 -17.38
CA MET A 250 4.48 -14.85 -15.96
C MET A 250 3.36 -15.56 -15.18
N GLN A 251 2.21 -15.83 -15.80
CA GLN A 251 1.03 -16.38 -15.11
C GLN A 251 1.24 -17.78 -14.52
N ASP A 252 2.20 -18.55 -15.03
CA ASP A 252 2.56 -19.89 -14.49
C ASP A 252 3.56 -19.84 -13.33
N GLY A 253 3.94 -18.64 -12.89
CA GLY A 253 4.82 -18.41 -11.75
C GLY A 253 6.29 -18.77 -11.99
N LYS A 254 6.71 -19.01 -13.24
CA LYS A 254 8.10 -19.28 -13.61
C LYS A 254 8.92 -17.99 -13.69
N CYS A 255 10.23 -18.10 -13.41
CA CYS A 255 11.18 -17.03 -13.71
C CYS A 255 11.26 -16.80 -15.22
N ILE A 256 11.44 -15.56 -15.67
CA ILE A 256 11.59 -15.25 -17.10
C ILE A 256 13.02 -14.81 -17.38
N LEU A 257 13.64 -15.45 -18.37
CA LEU A 257 14.89 -15.01 -18.98
C LEU A 257 14.57 -14.42 -20.35
N LEU A 258 14.61 -13.08 -20.44
CA LEU A 258 14.45 -12.36 -21.71
C LEU A 258 15.81 -12.25 -22.40
N ILE A 259 15.89 -12.72 -23.64
CA ILE A 259 17.12 -12.72 -24.43
C ILE A 259 16.87 -11.99 -25.73
N HIS A 260 17.65 -10.95 -25.99
CA HIS A 260 17.59 -10.27 -27.27
C HIS A 260 18.02 -11.23 -28.39
N SER A 261 17.32 -11.16 -29.53
CA SER A 261 17.52 -12.06 -30.68
C SER A 261 18.98 -12.26 -31.13
N SER A 262 19.85 -11.26 -30.94
CA SER A 262 21.28 -11.35 -31.26
C SER A 262 22.08 -12.31 -30.38
N TYR A 263 21.55 -12.73 -29.24
CA TYR A 263 22.23 -13.61 -28.27
C TYR A 263 21.62 -15.03 -28.25
N LYS A 264 20.83 -15.39 -29.26
CA LYS A 264 20.17 -16.70 -29.31
C LYS A 264 21.14 -17.88 -29.24
N GLU A 265 22.31 -17.77 -29.88
CA GLU A 265 23.34 -18.82 -29.88
C GLU A 265 24.03 -19.01 -28.52
N GLU A 266 23.91 -18.03 -27.61
CA GLU A 266 24.46 -18.14 -26.26
C GLU A 266 23.58 -19.00 -25.34
N ILE A 267 22.31 -19.24 -25.69
CA ILE A 267 21.35 -19.99 -24.86
C ILE A 267 21.87 -21.39 -24.53
N ASP A 268 22.42 -22.08 -25.53
CA ASP A 268 22.90 -23.46 -25.37
C ASP A 268 24.15 -23.55 -24.46
N LYS A 269 24.83 -22.43 -24.22
CA LYS A 269 25.97 -22.33 -23.31
C LYS A 269 25.55 -21.98 -21.87
N MET A 270 24.30 -21.58 -21.65
CA MET A 270 23.80 -21.18 -20.34
C MET A 270 23.29 -22.37 -19.54
N ASN A 271 23.68 -22.43 -18.26
CA ASN A 271 23.09 -23.37 -17.30
C ASN A 271 21.76 -22.82 -16.77
N ILE A 272 20.68 -22.99 -17.54
CA ILE A 272 19.35 -22.45 -17.23
C ILE A 272 18.59 -23.38 -16.28
N ASP A 273 18.16 -22.84 -15.15
CA ASP A 273 17.35 -23.59 -14.18
C ASP A 273 15.99 -24.01 -14.78
N SER A 274 15.54 -25.23 -14.47
CA SER A 274 14.27 -25.81 -14.94
C SER A 274 13.01 -24.98 -14.63
N HIS A 275 13.07 -24.09 -13.63
CA HIS A 275 11.99 -23.19 -13.27
C HIS A 275 12.01 -21.88 -14.07
N THR A 276 12.95 -21.72 -15.00
CA THR A 276 13.09 -20.53 -15.84
C THR A 276 12.53 -20.78 -17.24
N LYS A 277 11.72 -19.85 -17.73
CA LYS A 277 11.20 -19.79 -19.09
C LYS A 277 12.05 -18.82 -19.89
N VAL A 278 12.64 -19.30 -20.98
CA VAL A 278 13.43 -18.47 -21.90
C VAL A 278 12.52 -17.88 -22.97
N VAL A 279 12.63 -16.58 -23.20
CA VAL A 279 11.86 -15.87 -24.22
C VAL A 279 12.83 -15.06 -25.07
N VAL A 280 12.80 -15.32 -26.38
CA VAL A 280 13.66 -14.63 -27.36
C VAL A 280 12.83 -13.63 -28.17
N GLY A 281 13.22 -12.36 -28.15
CA GLY A 281 12.54 -11.27 -28.85
C GLY A 281 13.15 -9.92 -28.59
#